data_AF-A0A7C8B9G3-F1
#
_entry.id   AF-A0A7C8B9G3-F1
#
_cell.length_a   1.000
_cell.length_b   1.000
_cell.length_c   1.000
_cell.angle_alpha   90.00
_cell.angle_beta   90.00
_cell.angle_gamma   90.00
#
_symmetry.space_group_name_H-M   'P 1'
#
loop_
_entity.id
_entity.type
_entity.pdbx_description
1 polymer ?
#
loop_
_entity_poly.entity_id
_entity_poly.type
_entity_poly.pdbx_seq_one_letter_code
_entity_poly.pdbx_strand_id
1 'polypeptide(L)' 'MCLTIAARYENGVFLPLEHVVLPEHSYIRLVIPDAPAQKPRKQLKGILNGLGITVTEDDIRELRSEMWKNFPRDIS' A
#
# COMPACT_ATOMS: atom_id res chain seq x y z
N MET A 1 11.68 13.16 -31.01
CA MET A 1 10.36 13.19 -30.34
C MET A 1 10.20 11.89 -29.57
N CYS A 2 9.89 11.92 -28.27
CA CYS A 2 9.62 10.71 -27.49
C CYS A 2 8.10 10.50 -27.46
N LEU A 3 7.63 9.36 -27.96
CA LEU A 3 6.21 9.00 -27.97
C LEU A 3 5.90 8.19 -26.71
N THR A 4 4.99 8.67 -25.86
CA THR A 4 4.48 7.90 -24.72
C THR A 4 3.14 7.29 -25.12
N ILE A 5 3.03 5.98 -25.04
CA ILE A 5 1.82 5.22 -25.41
C ILE A 5 1.31 4.45 -24.21
N ALA A 6 -0.01 4.40 -24.06
CA ALA A 6 -0.64 3.54 -23.07
C ALA A 6 -0.67 2.09 -23.59
N ALA A 7 -0.41 1.13 -22.72
CA ALA A 7 -0.45 -0.29 -23.02
C ALA A 7 -1.11 -1.07 -21.87
N ARG A 8 -1.81 -2.16 -22.17
CA ARG A 8 -2.22 -3.16 -21.18
C ARG A 8 -1.17 -4.24 -21.06
N TYR A 9 -1.06 -4.82 -19.86
CA TYR A 9 -0.21 -5.97 -19.61
C TYR A 9 -1.06 -7.24 -19.52
N GLU A 10 -0.86 -8.16 -20.45
CA GLU A 10 -1.59 -9.43 -20.52
C GLU A 10 -0.63 -10.58 -20.83
N ASN A 11 -0.66 -11.65 -20.03
CA ASN A 11 0.13 -12.88 -20.25
C ASN A 11 1.64 -12.66 -20.50
N GLY A 12 2.25 -11.68 -19.85
CA GLY A 12 3.67 -11.39 -20.02
C GLY A 12 4.01 -10.42 -21.16
N VAL A 13 3.00 -9.89 -21.87
CA VAL A 13 3.17 -9.01 -23.03
C VAL A 13 2.49 -7.66 -22.79
N PHE A 14 3.14 -6.58 -23.19
CA PHE A 14 2.55 -5.23 -23.22
C PHE A 14 1.86 -5.01 -24.58
N LEU A 15 0.53 -4.95 -24.56
CA LEU A 15 -0.29 -4.69 -25.73
C LEU A 15 -0.61 -3.19 -25.80
N PRO A 16 -0.09 -2.45 -26.79
CA PRO A 16 -0.40 -1.03 -26.92
C PRO A 16 -1.90 -0.84 -27.20
N LEU A 17 -2.48 0.19 -26.59
CA LEU A 17 -3.90 0.52 -26.79
C LEU A 17 -4.16 1.16 -28.16
N GLU A 18 -3.13 1.76 -28.75
CA GLU A 18 -3.15 2.37 -30.07
C GLU A 18 -2.23 1.60 -31.01
N HIS A 19 -2.53 1.61 -32.31
CA HIS A 19 -1.68 0.97 -33.31
C HIS A 19 -0.38 1.77 -33.50
N VAL A 20 0.76 1.14 -33.23
CA VAL A 20 2.08 1.77 -33.31
C VAL A 20 3.00 0.92 -34.16
N VAL A 21 3.59 1.54 -35.19
CA VAL A 21 4.64 0.93 -36.02
C VAL A 21 5.98 1.35 -35.45
N LEU A 22 6.71 0.41 -34.85
CA LEU A 22 8.08 0.61 -34.38
C LEU A 22 9.05 -0.07 -35.36
N PRO A 23 10.17 0.57 -35.73
CA PRO A 23 11.20 -0.10 -36.50
C PRO A 23 11.87 -1.22 -35.69
N GLU A 24 12.42 -2.21 -36.39
CA GLU A 24 13.16 -3.31 -35.74
C GLU A 24 14.30 -2.78 -34.86
N HIS A 25 14.55 -3.46 -33.73
CA HIS A 25 15.55 -3.07 -32.73
C HIS A 25 15.32 -1.71 -32.04
N SER A 26 14.06 -1.27 -31.95
CA SER A 26 13.69 -0.09 -31.15
C SER A 26 13.73 -0.39 -29.66
N TYR A 27 14.24 0.55 -28.87
CA TYR A 27 14.20 0.51 -27.41
C TYR A 27 12.98 1.28 -26.91
N ILE A 28 12.28 0.69 -25.94
CA ILE A 28 11.17 1.35 -25.23
C ILE A 28 11.54 1.58 -23.77
N ARG A 29 11.08 2.71 -23.20
CA ARG A 29 11.14 2.96 -21.76
C ARG A 29 9.78 2.61 -21.17
N LEU A 30 9.78 1.70 -20.21
CA LEU A 30 8.57 1.36 -19.47
C LEU A 30 8.42 2.27 -18.25
N VAL A 31 7.24 2.88 -18.10
CA VAL A 31 6.88 3.69 -16.94
C VAL A 31 5.64 3.07 -16.30
N ILE A 32 5.80 2.45 -15.14
CA ILE A 32 4.67 2.01 -14.32
C ILE A 32 4.30 3.20 -13.44
N PRO A 33 3.08 3.75 -13.54
CA PRO A 33 2.67 4.81 -12.64
C PRO A 33 2.66 4.28 -11.21
N ASP A 34 3.19 5.07 -10.27
CA ASP A 34 3.10 4.72 -8.86
C ASP A 34 1.64 4.49 -8.46
N ALA A 35 1.42 3.48 -7.62
CA ALA A 35 0.11 3.30 -7.02
C ALA A 35 -0.31 4.61 -6.34
N PRO A 36 -1.59 5.04 -6.44
CA PRO A 36 -2.04 6.24 -5.78
C PRO A 36 -1.67 6.14 -4.30
N ALA A 37 -1.01 7.18 -3.77
CA ALA A 37 -0.57 7.20 -2.39
C ALA A 37 -1.73 6.77 -1.49
N GLN A 38 -1.58 5.64 -0.81
CA GLN A 38 -2.59 5.19 0.14
C GLN A 38 -2.77 6.31 1.15
N LYS A 39 -4.01 6.79 1.29
CA LYS A 39 -4.31 7.86 2.25
C LYS A 39 -3.75 7.43 3.61
N PRO A 40 -3.00 8.30 4.32
CA PRO A 40 -2.51 7.97 5.64
C PRO A 40 -3.71 7.56 6.50
N ARG A 41 -3.57 6.47 7.24
CA ARG A 41 -4.60 6.04 8.19
C ARG A 41 -4.89 7.19 9.14
N LYS A 42 -6.18 7.40 9.46
CA LYS A 42 -6.58 8.44 10.43
C LYS A 42 -5.83 8.21 11.73
N GLN A 43 -5.34 9.29 12.35
CA GLN A 43 -4.72 9.21 13.67
C GLN A 43 -5.71 8.63 14.69
N LEU A 44 -5.23 7.79 15.61
CA LEU A 44 -6.05 7.17 16.66
C LEU A 44 -6.88 8.21 17.43
N LYS A 45 -6.27 9.35 17.75
CA LYS A 45 -6.95 10.50 18.39
C LYS A 45 -8.15 11.00 17.57
N GLY A 46 -8.04 11.00 16.24
CA GLY A 46 -9.14 11.39 15.34
C GLY A 46 -10.24 10.33 15.23
N ILE A 47 -9.92 9.05 15.43
CA ILE A 47 -10.91 7.96 15.46
C ILE A 47 -11.71 8.00 16.76
N LEU A 48 -11.04 8.30 17.88
CA LEU A 48 -11.65 8.36 19.21
C LEU A 48 -12.37 9.69 19.50
N ASN A 49 -12.20 10.69 18.62
CA ASN A 49 -12.81 12.00 18.80
C ASN A 49 -14.36 11.91 18.75
N GLY A 50 -15.03 12.43 19.78
CA GLY A 50 -16.49 12.42 19.88
C GLY A 50 -17.11 11.16 20.51
N LEU A 51 -16.32 10.14 20.83
CA LEU A 51 -16.80 8.94 21.54
C LEU A 51 -16.81 9.10 23.07
N GLY A 52 -16.27 10.21 23.60
CA GLY A 52 -16.11 10.41 25.04
C GLY A 52 -15.10 9.46 25.70
N ILE A 53 -14.34 8.71 24.89
CA ILE A 53 -13.35 7.74 25.34
C ILE A 53 -12.00 8.43 25.49
N THR A 54 -11.44 8.37 26.70
CA THR A 54 -10.07 8.78 26.97
C THR A 54 -9.25 7.52 27.20
N VAL A 55 -8.27 7.25 26.34
CA VAL A 55 -7.34 6.12 26.52
C VAL A 55 -6.18 6.60 27.37
N THR A 56 -6.01 6.02 28.55
CA THR A 56 -4.91 6.28 29.47
C THR A 56 -3.77 5.29 29.28
N GLU A 57 -2.61 5.58 29.87
CA GLU A 57 -1.48 4.65 29.85
C GLU A 57 -1.80 3.35 30.60
N ASP A 58 -2.62 3.41 31.65
CA ASP A 58 -3.06 2.24 32.40
C ASP A 58 -3.93 1.33 31.55
N ASP A 59 -4.85 1.89 30.75
CA ASP A 59 -5.69 1.11 29.81
C ASP A 59 -4.82 0.36 28.79
N ILE A 60 -3.76 1.01 28.27
CA ILE A 60 -2.82 0.41 27.31
C ILE A 60 -2.03 -0.72 27.98
N ARG A 61 -1.59 -0.51 29.23
CA ARG A 61 -0.83 -1.48 30.01
C ARG A 61 -1.65 -2.73 30.32
N GLU A 62 -2.89 -2.55 30.75
CA GLU A 62 -3.83 -3.65 31.01
C GLU A 62 -4.13 -4.43 29.73
N LEU A 63 -4.45 -3.73 28.62
CA LEU A 63 -4.71 -4.35 27.33
C LEU A 63 -3.51 -5.16 26.85
N ARG A 64 -2.29 -4.62 26.97
CA ARG A 64 -1.07 -5.34 26.61
C ARG A 64 -0.88 -6.59 27.47
N SER A 65 -1.15 -6.51 28.78
CA SER A 65 -1.06 -7.65 29.69
C SER A 65 -2.05 -8.75 29.31
N GLU A 66 -3.33 -8.41 29.09
CA GLU A 66 -4.36 -9.38 28.74
C GLU A 66 -4.16 -10.01 27.36
N MET A 67 -3.79 -9.20 26.35
CA MET A 67 -3.51 -9.69 25.00
C MET A 67 -2.32 -10.66 24.95
N TRP A 68 -1.32 -10.46 25.82
CA TRP A 68 -0.08 -11.25 25.83
C TRP A 68 -0.03 -12.28 26.97
N LYS A 69 -1.13 -12.46 27.70
CA LYS A 69 -1.26 -13.40 28.82
C LYS A 69 -1.09 -14.85 28.38
N ASN A 70 -1.64 -15.19 27.21
CA ASN A 70 -1.55 -16.50 26.59
C ASN A 70 -0.47 -16.57 25.50
N PHE A 71 0.37 -15.54 25.38
CA PHE A 71 1.45 -15.57 24.40
C PHE A 71 2.47 -16.61 24.86
N PRO A 72 2.75 -17.65 24.07
CA PRO A 72 3.70 -18.68 24.44
C PRO A 72 5.07 -18.03 24.63
N ARG A 73 5.51 -17.96 25.88
CA ARG A 73 6.88 -17.58 26.23
C ARG A 73 7.62 -18.90 26.34
N ASP A 74 8.25 -19.34 25.27
CA ASP A 74 9.29 -20.33 25.39
C ASP A 74 10.37 -19.72 26.29
N ILE A 75 10.40 -20.18 27.53
CA ILE A 75 11.47 -19.86 28.48
C ILE A 75 12.45 -21.03 28.34
N SER A 76 13.47 -20.84 27.50
CA SER A 76 14.66 -21.69 27.44
C SER A 76 15.54 -21.47 28.67
#